data_AF-A0A8T7CBL2-F1
#
_entry.id   AF-A0A8T7CBL2-F1
#
_cell.length_a   1.000
_cell.length_b   1.000
_cell.length_c   1.000
_cell.angle_alpha   90.00
_cell.angle_beta   90.00
_cell.angle_gamma   90.00
#
_symmetry.space_group_name_H-M   'P 1'
#
loop_
_entity.id
_entity.type
_entity.pdbx_description
1 polymer ?
#
loop_
_entity_poly.entity_id
_entity_poly.type
_entity_poly.pdbx_seq_one_letter_code
_entity_poly.pdbx_strand_id
1 'polypeptide(L)'
;MKMSAWMIALALQIGVSAHAATLYLDCDNCSESRYQALAAGEAANNQIADVYVADVTRETLRRYSVMVESEPGMQFSRVVTRTPSASELAQFEAYIAARDQLIRELGLLDFTIEVPQGHPVASAYDLWGSNQNRLLIREHINAELSFLERAFSDFFATGSFLLDRRSSHILVQVDFPDGSAAFFELAGKMQDLVWEYRVGQSIDADGNLIPDSLSAFADYAGLFSAQNVLDFLMRAALYNIPITDHSSGSGRVAVVCITDSNGEFSCVVSPVL
;
A
#
# COMPACT_ATOMS: atom_id res chain seq x y z
N MET A 1 -26.18 -70.37 34.06
CA MET A 1 -24.88 -69.78 33.63
C MET A 1 -24.94 -69.46 32.14
N LYS A 2 -25.02 -68.18 31.80
CA LYS A 2 -24.43 -67.54 30.60
C LYS A 2 -24.72 -66.04 30.73
N MET A 3 -23.75 -65.31 31.27
CA MET A 3 -23.70 -63.85 31.26
C MET A 3 -23.32 -63.42 29.84
N SER A 4 -24.12 -62.59 29.20
CA SER A 4 -23.73 -61.85 27.99
C SER A 4 -23.74 -60.36 28.33
N ALA A 5 -22.54 -59.85 28.59
CA ALA A 5 -22.24 -58.45 28.73
C ALA A 5 -22.41 -57.75 27.37
N TRP A 6 -23.30 -56.77 27.29
CA TRP A 6 -23.34 -55.81 26.20
C TRP A 6 -22.45 -54.63 26.60
N MET A 7 -21.23 -54.60 26.04
CA MET A 7 -20.34 -53.44 26.15
C MET A 7 -20.73 -52.41 25.09
N ILE A 8 -20.95 -51.18 25.58
CA ILE A 8 -21.15 -49.95 24.83
C ILE A 8 -19.86 -49.60 24.08
N ALA A 9 -19.95 -49.35 22.77
CA ALA A 9 -18.93 -48.63 22.02
C ALA A 9 -19.57 -47.36 21.44
N LEU A 10 -19.64 -46.31 22.26
CA LEU A 10 -19.99 -44.97 21.82
C LEU A 10 -18.73 -44.37 21.18
N ALA A 11 -18.61 -44.47 19.86
CA ALA A 11 -17.56 -43.78 19.11
C ALA A 11 -17.87 -42.28 19.11
N LEU A 12 -17.29 -41.56 20.05
CA LEU A 12 -17.30 -40.10 20.08
C LEU A 12 -16.36 -39.61 18.96
N GLN A 13 -16.89 -39.36 17.76
CA GLN A 13 -16.20 -38.60 16.73
C GLN A 13 -16.11 -37.14 17.18
N ILE A 14 -15.03 -36.81 17.88
CA ILE A 14 -14.63 -35.42 18.08
C ILE A 14 -14.09 -34.93 16.74
N GLY A 15 -14.97 -34.40 15.90
CA GLY A 15 -14.59 -33.64 14.73
C GLY A 15 -13.92 -32.34 15.17
N VAL A 16 -12.60 -32.36 15.31
CA VAL A 16 -11.82 -31.12 15.40
C VAL A 16 -11.75 -30.57 13.99
N SER A 17 -12.74 -29.77 13.60
CA SER A 17 -12.66 -28.95 12.40
C SER A 17 -11.59 -27.90 12.64
N ALA A 18 -10.34 -28.21 12.31
CA ALA A 18 -9.28 -27.20 12.20
C ALA A 18 -9.75 -26.19 11.14
N HIS A 19 -10.31 -25.07 11.60
CA HIS A 19 -10.66 -23.98 10.70
C HIS A 19 -9.34 -23.39 10.24
N ALA A 20 -8.99 -23.62 8.99
CA ALA A 20 -7.90 -22.88 8.36
C ALA A 20 -8.26 -21.39 8.43
N ALA A 21 -7.34 -20.57 8.91
CA ALA A 21 -7.54 -19.13 8.88
C ALA A 21 -7.59 -18.68 7.42
N THR A 22 -8.66 -17.99 7.02
CA THR A 22 -8.69 -17.37 5.69
C THR A 22 -8.07 -15.98 5.78
N LEU A 23 -7.04 -15.73 4.99
CA LEU A 23 -6.30 -14.47 4.93
C LEU A 23 -6.44 -13.86 3.53
N TYR A 24 -6.60 -12.54 3.46
CA TYR A 24 -6.60 -11.80 2.21
C TYR A 24 -5.46 -10.78 2.24
N LEU A 25 -4.68 -10.76 1.16
CA LEU A 25 -3.53 -9.90 0.97
C LEU A 25 -3.68 -9.17 -0.36
N ASP A 26 -3.21 -7.94 -0.38
CA ASP A 26 -3.11 -7.13 -1.57
C ASP A 26 -1.64 -7.08 -2.02
N CYS A 27 -1.42 -6.98 -3.32
CA CYS A 27 -0.13 -6.77 -3.89
C CYS A 27 -0.17 -5.99 -5.21
N ASP A 28 0.52 -4.87 -5.22
CA ASP A 28 0.63 -4.02 -6.39
C ASP A 28 1.67 -4.62 -7.37
N ASN A 29 1.22 -5.00 -8.56
CA ASN A 29 2.08 -5.41 -9.67
C ASN A 29 3.02 -6.58 -9.32
N CYS A 30 2.51 -7.58 -8.59
CA CYS A 30 3.29 -8.66 -8.00
C CYS A 30 3.88 -9.62 -9.05
N SER A 31 5.10 -10.10 -8.86
CA SER A 31 5.59 -11.29 -9.57
C SER A 31 5.05 -12.58 -8.92
N GLU A 32 5.05 -13.70 -9.65
CA GLU A 32 4.63 -15.00 -9.10
C GLU A 32 5.41 -15.42 -7.85
N SER A 33 6.70 -15.11 -7.79
CA SER A 33 7.52 -15.36 -6.60
C SER A 33 7.10 -14.49 -5.41
N ARG A 34 6.67 -13.25 -5.66
CA ARG A 34 6.24 -12.32 -4.62
C ARG A 34 4.89 -12.72 -4.02
N TYR A 35 3.95 -13.24 -4.82
CA TYR A 35 2.69 -13.77 -4.30
C TYR A 35 2.91 -14.88 -3.26
N GLN A 36 3.78 -15.84 -3.58
CA GLN A 36 4.08 -16.96 -2.67
C GLN A 36 4.78 -16.48 -1.38
N ALA A 37 5.72 -15.54 -1.51
CA ALA A 37 6.43 -14.98 -0.36
C ALA A 37 5.49 -14.23 0.58
N LEU A 38 4.55 -13.44 0.05
CA LEU A 38 3.52 -12.75 0.84
C LEU A 38 2.61 -13.75 1.55
N ALA A 39 2.14 -14.79 0.84
CA ALA A 39 1.31 -15.82 1.43
C ALA A 39 2.02 -16.56 2.58
N ALA A 40 3.28 -16.92 2.40
CA ALA A 40 4.09 -17.56 3.45
C ALA A 40 4.29 -16.65 4.66
N GLY A 41 4.62 -15.37 4.42
CA GLY A 41 4.94 -14.40 5.47
C GLY A 41 3.75 -14.13 6.40
N GLU A 42 2.56 -13.90 5.85
CA GLU A 42 1.39 -13.59 6.68
C GLU A 42 0.90 -14.82 7.47
N ALA A 43 1.01 -16.00 6.86
CA ALA A 43 0.60 -17.24 7.50
C ALA A 43 1.55 -17.69 8.63
N ALA A 44 2.71 -17.03 8.84
CA ALA A 44 3.70 -17.44 9.84
C ALA A 44 3.15 -17.60 11.26
N ASN A 45 2.05 -16.92 11.59
CA ASN A 45 1.38 -17.02 12.89
C ASN A 45 0.22 -18.05 12.95
N ASN A 46 -0.10 -18.70 11.83
CA ASN A 46 -1.23 -19.62 11.69
C ASN A 46 -0.72 -21.02 11.30
N GLN A 47 -1.21 -22.08 11.98
CA GLN A 47 -0.79 -23.46 11.68
C GLN A 47 -1.23 -23.91 10.28
N ILE A 48 -2.44 -23.55 9.86
CA ILE A 48 -2.97 -23.76 8.51
C ILE A 48 -3.76 -22.51 8.13
N ALA A 49 -3.45 -21.93 6.98
CA ALA A 49 -4.16 -20.78 6.45
C ALA A 49 -4.42 -20.93 4.95
N ASP A 50 -5.62 -20.57 4.51
CA ASP A 50 -5.88 -20.29 3.10
C ASP A 50 -5.65 -18.80 2.87
N VAL A 51 -4.69 -18.47 2.00
CA VAL A 51 -4.27 -17.11 1.73
C VAL A 51 -4.62 -16.72 0.31
N TYR A 52 -5.44 -15.70 0.17
CA TYR A 52 -5.74 -15.05 -1.09
C TYR A 52 -4.80 -13.88 -1.28
N VAL A 53 -4.18 -13.78 -2.44
CA VAL A 53 -3.38 -12.60 -2.81
C VAL A 53 -4.00 -12.00 -4.07
N ALA A 54 -4.53 -10.80 -3.94
CA ALA A 54 -5.10 -10.02 -5.03
C ALA A 54 -4.06 -9.04 -5.56
N ASP A 55 -3.96 -8.92 -6.89
CA ASP A 55 -3.32 -7.79 -7.56
C ASP A 55 -4.43 -7.08 -8.32
N VAL A 56 -4.89 -6.01 -7.69
CA VAL A 56 -6.03 -5.21 -8.13
C VAL A 56 -5.69 -4.43 -9.41
N THR A 57 -4.41 -4.08 -9.60
CA THR A 57 -3.90 -3.40 -10.80
C THR A 57 -3.89 -4.32 -12.01
N ARG A 58 -3.52 -5.59 -11.84
CA ARG A 58 -3.52 -6.60 -12.91
C ARG A 58 -4.83 -7.39 -12.99
N GLU A 59 -5.78 -7.11 -12.12
CA GLU A 59 -7.06 -7.83 -12.01
C GLU A 59 -6.85 -9.35 -11.84
N THR A 60 -5.90 -9.73 -10.99
CA THR A 60 -5.62 -11.15 -10.73
C THR A 60 -5.84 -11.53 -9.27
N LEU A 61 -6.48 -12.66 -9.04
CA LEU A 61 -6.63 -13.28 -7.73
C LEU A 61 -5.90 -14.63 -7.69
N ARG A 62 -5.02 -14.80 -6.72
CA ARG A 62 -4.34 -16.07 -6.44
C ARG A 62 -4.78 -16.61 -5.10
N ARG A 63 -4.85 -17.94 -4.97
CA ARG A 63 -5.11 -18.63 -3.71
C ARG A 63 -3.94 -19.55 -3.39
N TYR A 64 -3.54 -19.55 -2.14
CA TYR A 64 -2.52 -20.41 -1.58
C TYR A 64 -3.07 -21.10 -0.35
N SER A 65 -2.65 -22.34 -0.12
CA SER A 65 -2.85 -23.02 1.14
C SER A 65 -1.47 -23.12 1.80
N VAL A 66 -1.33 -22.51 2.96
CA VAL A 66 -0.08 -22.43 3.71
C VAL A 66 -0.21 -23.28 4.97
N MET A 67 0.71 -24.22 5.12
CA MET A 67 0.85 -25.03 6.32
C MET A 67 2.16 -24.67 6.99
N VAL A 68 2.10 -24.29 8.26
CA VAL A 68 3.27 -23.91 9.05
C VAL A 68 3.53 -25.02 10.06
N GLU A 69 4.66 -25.68 9.90
CA GLU A 69 5.18 -26.69 10.81
C GLU A 69 6.27 -26.04 11.67
N SER A 70 6.21 -26.29 12.97
CA SER A 70 7.16 -25.73 13.95
C SER A 70 7.83 -26.86 14.71
N GLU A 71 9.16 -26.90 14.66
CA GLU A 71 10.02 -27.73 15.48
C GLU A 71 10.87 -26.85 16.42
N PRO A 72 11.40 -27.36 17.54
CA PRO A 72 12.21 -26.55 18.44
C PRO A 72 13.41 -25.89 17.70
N GLY A 73 13.33 -24.57 17.51
CA GLY A 73 14.35 -23.77 16.83
C GLY A 73 14.23 -23.68 15.31
N MET A 74 13.20 -24.26 14.68
CA MET A 74 12.98 -24.19 13.23
C MET A 74 11.49 -24.04 12.88
N GLN A 75 11.19 -23.18 11.92
CA GLN A 75 9.84 -23.02 11.38
C GLN A 75 9.88 -23.26 9.87
N PHE A 76 9.01 -24.15 9.39
CA PHE A 76 8.88 -24.48 7.98
C PHE A 76 7.48 -24.09 7.50
N SER A 77 7.42 -23.31 6.43
CA SER A 77 6.16 -22.99 5.75
C SER A 77 6.10 -23.74 4.42
N ARG A 78 5.08 -24.57 4.24
CA ARG A 78 4.76 -25.18 2.95
C ARG A 78 3.63 -24.39 2.30
N VAL A 79 3.92 -23.78 1.16
CA VAL A 79 2.95 -23.04 0.35
C VAL A 79 2.51 -23.92 -0.83
N VAL A 80 1.20 -24.10 -1.01
CA VAL A 80 0.62 -24.83 -2.13
C VAL A 80 -0.30 -23.91 -2.90
N THR A 81 -0.01 -23.69 -4.18
CA THR A 81 -0.90 -22.93 -5.07
C THR A 81 -2.23 -23.68 -5.25
N ARG A 82 -3.33 -22.94 -5.13
CA ARG A 82 -4.69 -23.42 -5.37
C ARG A 82 -5.36 -22.53 -6.40
N THR A 83 -6.32 -23.09 -7.12
CA THR A 83 -7.21 -22.28 -7.97
C THR A 83 -8.31 -21.69 -7.09
N PRO A 84 -8.56 -20.38 -7.15
CA PRO A 84 -9.75 -19.80 -6.53
C PRO A 84 -11.03 -20.47 -7.06
N SER A 85 -12.05 -20.59 -6.22
CA SER A 85 -13.35 -21.10 -6.62
C SER A 85 -14.06 -20.10 -7.54
N ALA A 86 -15.04 -20.57 -8.32
CA ALA A 86 -15.84 -19.69 -9.18
C ALA A 86 -16.57 -18.59 -8.37
N SER A 87 -16.97 -18.89 -7.13
CA SER A 87 -17.58 -17.89 -6.24
C SER A 87 -16.57 -16.85 -5.76
N GLU A 88 -15.34 -17.26 -5.43
CA GLU A 88 -14.25 -16.33 -5.05
C GLU A 88 -13.86 -15.40 -6.20
N LEU A 89 -13.76 -15.93 -7.43
CA LEU A 89 -13.50 -15.13 -8.63
C LEU A 89 -14.63 -14.14 -8.92
N ALA A 90 -15.89 -14.60 -8.89
CA ALA A 90 -17.04 -13.73 -9.13
C ALA A 90 -17.12 -12.58 -8.12
N GLN A 91 -16.76 -12.83 -6.85
CA GLN A 91 -16.70 -11.79 -5.83
C GLN A 91 -15.55 -10.79 -6.08
N PHE A 92 -14.39 -11.26 -6.51
CA PHE A 92 -13.26 -10.39 -6.89
C PHE A 92 -13.58 -9.55 -8.13
N GLU A 93 -14.17 -10.14 -9.16
CA GLU A 93 -14.62 -9.41 -10.35
C GLU A 93 -15.70 -8.35 -10.02
N ALA A 94 -16.65 -8.68 -9.13
CA ALA A 94 -17.63 -7.72 -8.65
C ALA A 94 -16.99 -6.56 -7.89
N TYR A 95 -15.94 -6.82 -7.10
CA TYR A 95 -15.15 -5.79 -6.44
C TYR A 95 -14.44 -4.87 -7.45
N ILE A 96 -13.77 -5.43 -8.45
CA ILE A 96 -13.09 -4.65 -9.50
C ILE A 96 -14.11 -3.77 -10.25
N ALA A 97 -15.27 -4.33 -10.61
CA ALA A 97 -16.33 -3.59 -11.28
C ALA A 97 -16.88 -2.44 -10.41
N ALA A 98 -17.07 -2.69 -9.11
CA ALA A 98 -17.52 -1.67 -8.17
C ALA A 98 -16.47 -0.56 -7.97
N ARG A 99 -15.17 -0.92 -7.88
CA ARG A 99 -14.06 0.05 -7.83
C ARG A 99 -14.09 0.96 -9.04
N ASP A 100 -14.20 0.39 -10.24
CA ASP A 100 -14.18 1.17 -11.47
C ASP A 100 -15.42 2.02 -11.65
N GLN A 101 -16.58 1.53 -11.20
CA GLN A 101 -17.79 2.32 -11.16
C GLN A 101 -17.62 3.52 -10.23
N LEU A 102 -17.10 3.29 -9.02
CA LEU A 102 -16.86 4.34 -8.05
C LEU A 102 -15.86 5.39 -8.57
N ILE A 103 -14.74 4.97 -9.15
CA ILE A 103 -13.76 5.86 -9.80
C ILE A 103 -14.44 6.71 -10.88
N ARG A 104 -15.31 6.13 -11.71
CA ARG A 104 -16.05 6.85 -12.76
C ARG A 104 -17.08 7.82 -12.19
N GLU A 105 -17.90 7.40 -11.23
CA GLU A 105 -18.97 8.22 -10.64
C GLU A 105 -18.43 9.41 -9.87
N LEU A 106 -17.30 9.22 -9.20
CA LEU A 106 -16.60 10.26 -8.46
C LEU A 106 -15.69 11.12 -9.34
N GLY A 107 -15.52 10.76 -10.62
CA GLY A 107 -14.59 11.44 -11.53
C GLY A 107 -13.13 11.38 -11.07
N LEU A 108 -12.76 10.39 -10.25
CA LEU A 108 -11.44 10.32 -9.59
C LEU A 108 -10.26 10.17 -10.53
N LEU A 109 -10.48 9.83 -11.80
CA LEU A 109 -9.41 9.80 -12.79
C LEU A 109 -8.79 11.19 -13.03
N ASP A 110 -9.58 12.26 -12.88
CA ASP A 110 -9.16 13.65 -13.09
C ASP A 110 -9.45 14.54 -11.87
N PHE A 111 -9.85 13.93 -10.74
CA PHE A 111 -10.25 14.68 -9.55
C PHE A 111 -9.03 15.01 -8.70
N THR A 112 -8.74 16.30 -8.62
CA THR A 112 -7.70 16.84 -7.76
C THR A 112 -8.32 17.72 -6.69
N ILE A 113 -7.85 17.56 -5.46
CA ILE A 113 -8.24 18.42 -4.33
C ILE A 113 -7.18 19.49 -4.16
N GLU A 114 -7.58 20.74 -4.34
CA GLU A 114 -6.69 21.87 -4.10
C GLU A 114 -6.69 22.24 -2.62
N VAL A 115 -5.50 22.40 -2.05
CA VAL A 115 -5.30 22.95 -0.71
C VAL A 115 -5.22 24.47 -0.83
N PRO A 116 -6.10 25.24 -0.16
CA PRO A 116 -6.14 26.69 -0.32
C PRO A 116 -4.89 27.38 0.24
N GLN A 117 -4.56 28.53 -0.33
CA GLN A 117 -3.53 29.43 0.20
C GLN A 117 -3.84 29.80 1.66
N GLY A 118 -2.84 29.70 2.54
CA GLY A 118 -2.99 29.94 3.98
C GLY A 118 -3.45 28.73 4.82
N HIS A 119 -3.65 27.57 4.19
CA HIS A 119 -3.80 26.32 4.92
C HIS A 119 -2.52 25.98 5.74
N PRO A 120 -2.62 25.35 6.93
CA PRO A 120 -1.45 25.07 7.77
C PRO A 120 -0.40 24.14 7.15
N VAL A 121 -0.81 23.34 6.18
CA VAL A 121 0.06 22.47 5.38
C VAL A 121 0.13 23.08 3.99
N ALA A 122 1.31 23.55 3.58
CA ALA A 122 1.49 24.34 2.36
C ALA A 122 2.28 23.60 1.28
N SER A 123 2.92 22.47 1.61
CA SER A 123 3.70 21.64 0.70
C SER A 123 3.50 20.15 0.95
N ALA A 124 3.65 19.33 -0.09
CA ALA A 124 3.75 17.88 0.02
C ALA A 124 4.97 17.45 0.86
N TYR A 125 6.03 18.26 0.92
CA TYR A 125 7.18 18.01 1.81
C TYR A 125 6.77 18.00 3.29
N ASP A 126 5.76 18.80 3.68
CA ASP A 126 5.29 18.92 5.06
C ASP A 126 4.54 17.66 5.55
N LEU A 127 4.08 16.80 4.63
CA LEU A 127 3.36 15.57 4.97
C LEU A 127 4.27 14.49 5.54
N TRP A 128 5.55 14.54 5.21
CA TRP A 128 6.46 13.49 5.62
C TRP A 128 6.83 13.60 7.09
N GLY A 129 6.83 12.46 7.79
CA GLY A 129 7.14 12.40 9.22
C GLY A 129 6.11 13.07 10.15
N SER A 130 5.14 13.81 9.61
CA SER A 130 4.13 14.55 10.36
C SER A 130 2.75 13.89 10.25
N ASN A 131 2.41 13.06 11.24
CA ASN A 131 1.06 12.50 11.34
C ASN A 131 -0.02 13.59 11.51
N GLN A 132 0.34 14.71 12.12
CA GLN A 132 -0.58 15.84 12.29
C GLN A 132 -0.91 16.50 10.94
N ASN A 133 0.08 16.73 10.07
CA ASN A 133 -0.16 17.34 8.76
C ASN A 133 -0.96 16.39 7.85
N ARG A 134 -0.68 15.09 7.91
CA ARG A 134 -1.48 14.07 7.22
C ARG A 134 -2.93 14.05 7.70
N LEU A 135 -3.16 14.22 9.00
CA LEU A 135 -4.50 14.32 9.57
C LEU A 135 -5.25 15.56 9.06
N LEU A 136 -4.61 16.72 9.04
CA LEU A 136 -5.23 17.96 8.55
C LEU A 136 -5.64 17.83 7.07
N ILE A 137 -4.77 17.27 6.23
CA ILE A 137 -5.10 17.04 4.83
C ILE A 137 -6.20 15.99 4.68
N ARG A 138 -6.20 14.92 5.48
CA ARG A 138 -7.31 13.96 5.50
C ARG A 138 -8.65 14.60 5.85
N GLU A 139 -8.67 15.50 6.84
CA GLU A 139 -9.88 16.25 7.21
C GLU A 139 -10.35 17.16 6.07
N HIS A 140 -9.41 17.81 5.36
CA HIS A 140 -9.70 18.61 4.16
C HIS A 140 -10.30 17.75 3.03
N ILE A 141 -9.69 16.60 2.73
CA ILE A 141 -10.21 15.65 1.73
C ILE A 141 -11.65 15.24 2.06
N ASN A 142 -11.92 14.90 3.33
CA ASN A 142 -13.25 14.50 3.77
C ASN A 142 -14.29 15.63 3.65
N ALA A 143 -13.88 16.89 3.86
CA ALA A 143 -14.77 18.04 3.74
C ALA A 143 -15.17 18.28 2.27
N GLU A 144 -14.21 18.24 1.36
CA GLU A 144 -14.44 18.40 -0.10
C GLU A 144 -15.27 17.26 -0.68
N LEU A 145 -15.11 16.06 -0.12
CA LEU A 145 -15.76 14.86 -0.61
C LEU A 145 -16.98 14.44 0.21
N SER A 146 -17.67 15.38 0.86
CA SER A 146 -18.84 15.12 1.72
C SER A 146 -20.03 14.38 1.05
N PHE A 147 -20.05 14.28 -0.29
CA PHE A 147 -21.06 13.50 -1.02
C PHE A 147 -20.73 12.00 -1.13
N LEU A 148 -19.53 11.57 -0.74
CA LEU A 148 -19.02 10.20 -0.87
C LEU A 148 -19.79 9.15 -0.08
N GLU A 149 -20.50 9.55 0.97
CA GLU A 149 -21.24 8.62 1.84
C GLU A 149 -22.20 7.71 1.05
N ARG A 150 -22.77 8.22 -0.05
CA ARG A 150 -23.66 7.45 -0.95
C ARG A 150 -22.92 6.61 -1.98
N ALA A 151 -21.81 7.10 -2.52
CA ALA A 151 -21.04 6.35 -3.52
C ALA A 151 -20.32 5.16 -2.89
N PHE A 152 -19.91 5.31 -1.62
CA PHE A 152 -19.24 4.27 -0.86
C PHE A 152 -20.16 3.12 -0.45
N SER A 153 -21.45 3.34 -0.15
CA SER A 153 -22.33 2.27 0.34
C SER A 153 -22.38 1.06 -0.60
N ASP A 154 -22.40 1.31 -1.92
CA ASP A 154 -22.52 0.25 -2.92
C ASP A 154 -21.17 -0.46 -3.16
N PHE A 155 -20.06 0.28 -3.12
CA PHE A 155 -18.71 -0.28 -3.17
C PHE A 155 -18.43 -1.21 -1.98
N PHE A 156 -18.77 -0.79 -0.76
CA PHE A 156 -18.52 -1.57 0.46
C PHE A 156 -19.48 -2.74 0.65
N ALA A 157 -20.72 -2.64 0.16
CA ALA A 157 -21.65 -3.78 0.15
C ALA A 157 -21.11 -4.96 -0.67
N THR A 158 -20.31 -4.68 -1.70
CA THR A 158 -19.83 -5.66 -2.68
C THR A 158 -18.42 -6.19 -2.35
N GLY A 159 -17.59 -5.39 -1.67
CA GLY A 159 -16.15 -5.67 -1.45
C GLY A 159 -15.72 -6.12 -0.04
N SER A 160 -16.67 -6.38 0.87
CA SER A 160 -16.40 -6.56 2.30
C SER A 160 -15.36 -7.62 2.69
N PHE A 161 -15.09 -8.62 1.84
CA PHE A 161 -14.09 -9.67 2.10
C PHE A 161 -12.65 -9.31 1.69
N LEU A 162 -12.46 -8.43 0.69
CA LEU A 162 -11.14 -7.94 0.27
C LEU A 162 -10.69 -6.72 1.08
N LEU A 163 -11.67 -5.93 1.55
CA LEU A 163 -11.45 -4.72 2.32
C LEU A 163 -11.22 -4.97 3.82
N ASP A 164 -11.14 -6.24 4.25
CA ASP A 164 -10.77 -6.56 5.63
C ASP A 164 -9.32 -6.12 5.96
N ARG A 165 -8.53 -5.70 4.94
CA ARG A 165 -7.28 -4.92 5.12
C ARG A 165 -6.98 -3.84 4.05
N ARG A 166 -6.69 -2.64 4.59
CA ARG A 166 -5.79 -1.52 4.22
C ARG A 166 -5.78 -0.85 2.83
N SER A 167 -6.23 -1.41 1.72
CA SER A 167 -6.01 -0.77 0.40
C SER A 167 -7.19 -0.97 -0.54
N SER A 168 -7.80 0.14 -0.98
CA SER A 168 -8.88 0.10 -1.99
C SER A 168 -8.41 0.39 -3.42
N HIS A 169 -7.14 0.81 -3.59
CA HIS A 169 -6.59 1.33 -4.85
C HIS A 169 -7.32 2.55 -5.41
N ILE A 170 -8.13 3.22 -4.58
CA ILE A 170 -8.81 4.45 -4.93
C ILE A 170 -7.93 5.61 -4.46
N LEU A 171 -7.33 6.30 -5.42
CA LEU A 171 -6.40 7.39 -5.18
C LEU A 171 -7.07 8.75 -5.43
N VAL A 172 -6.69 9.73 -4.61
CA VAL A 172 -6.99 11.15 -4.82
C VAL A 172 -5.66 11.89 -4.83
N GLN A 173 -5.48 12.76 -5.82
CA GLN A 173 -4.38 13.71 -5.84
C GLN A 173 -4.78 14.97 -5.03
N VAL A 174 -3.86 15.44 -4.21
CA VAL A 174 -3.97 16.67 -3.44
C VAL A 174 -2.88 17.62 -3.90
N ASP A 175 -3.28 18.77 -4.46
CA ASP A 175 -2.38 19.81 -4.94
C ASP A 175 -2.17 20.89 -3.88
N PHE A 176 -0.93 21.27 -3.68
CA PHE A 176 -0.52 22.21 -2.65
C PHE A 176 -0.25 23.61 -3.21
N PRO A 177 -0.37 24.67 -2.37
CA PRO A 177 -0.07 26.06 -2.70
C PRO A 177 1.29 26.32 -3.35
N ASP A 178 2.31 25.51 -3.04
CA ASP A 178 3.66 25.61 -3.57
C ASP A 178 3.82 24.97 -4.97
N GLY A 179 2.78 24.30 -5.47
CA GLY A 179 2.77 23.57 -6.74
C GLY A 179 3.16 22.09 -6.61
N SER A 180 3.48 21.60 -5.41
CA SER A 180 3.71 20.18 -5.16
C SER A 180 2.38 19.40 -5.06
N ALA A 181 2.45 18.08 -5.16
CA ALA A 181 1.30 17.20 -5.08
C ALA A 181 1.56 15.98 -4.20
N ALA A 182 0.51 15.45 -3.58
CA ALA A 182 0.54 14.21 -2.83
C ALA A 182 -0.65 13.32 -3.16
N PHE A 183 -0.46 12.01 -3.01
CA PHE A 183 -1.52 11.04 -3.25
C PHE A 183 -2.00 10.45 -1.94
N PHE A 184 -3.33 10.36 -1.81
CA PHE A 184 -3.99 9.71 -0.69
C PHE A 184 -4.85 8.58 -1.23
N GLU A 185 -4.80 7.44 -0.56
CA GLU A 185 -5.59 6.27 -0.88
C GLU A 185 -6.70 6.07 0.15
N LEU A 186 -7.89 5.70 -0.31
CA LEU A 186 -8.92 5.26 0.60
C LEU A 186 -8.56 3.87 1.16
N ALA A 187 -8.43 3.78 2.47
CA ALA A 187 -8.00 2.59 3.18
C ALA A 187 -8.93 2.28 4.35
N GLY A 188 -8.85 1.05 4.87
CA GLY A 188 -9.54 0.65 6.09
C GLY A 188 -10.80 -0.20 5.85
N LYS A 189 -11.50 -0.47 6.95
CA LYS A 189 -12.74 -1.27 6.95
C LYS A 189 -13.93 -0.35 6.71
N MET A 190 -15.06 -0.91 6.27
CA MET A 190 -16.29 -0.14 5.97
C MET A 190 -16.70 0.88 7.06
N GLN A 191 -16.48 0.58 8.34
CA GLN A 191 -16.83 1.46 9.46
C GLN A 191 -15.72 2.44 9.86
N ASP A 192 -14.49 2.24 9.36
CA ASP A 192 -13.26 2.95 9.73
C ASP A 192 -12.48 3.41 8.49
N LEU A 193 -13.19 3.84 7.44
CA LEU A 193 -12.54 4.29 6.21
C LEU A 193 -11.81 5.60 6.43
N VAL A 194 -10.58 5.63 5.96
CA VAL A 194 -9.68 6.76 6.13
C VAL A 194 -8.87 6.96 4.85
N TRP A 195 -8.63 8.23 4.50
CA TRP A 195 -7.63 8.55 3.49
C TRP A 195 -6.23 8.43 4.12
N GLU A 196 -5.43 7.53 3.58
CA GLU A 196 -4.05 7.29 3.99
C GLU A 196 -3.09 7.88 2.96
N TYR A 197 -2.06 8.57 3.45
CA TYR A 197 -1.00 9.13 2.61
C TYR A 197 -0.20 7.99 1.93
N ARG A 198 -0.12 8.01 0.60
CA ARG A 198 0.66 7.04 -0.18
C ARG A 198 2.12 7.46 -0.23
N VAL A 199 2.91 6.76 0.58
CA VAL A 199 4.37 6.85 0.65
C VAL A 199 4.96 6.51 -0.72
N GLY A 200 5.87 7.34 -1.22
CA GLY A 200 6.67 7.15 -2.43
C GLY A 200 6.06 7.77 -3.68
N GLN A 201 4.91 8.42 -3.58
CA GLN A 201 4.18 8.95 -4.73
C GLN A 201 4.08 10.48 -4.78
N SER A 202 4.47 11.20 -3.72
CA SER A 202 4.45 12.67 -3.75
C SER A 202 5.40 13.26 -4.77
N ILE A 203 5.01 14.39 -5.34
CA ILE A 203 5.69 15.08 -6.42
C ILE A 203 5.96 16.52 -5.98
N ASP A 204 7.15 17.05 -6.23
CA ASP A 204 7.48 18.46 -5.97
C ASP A 204 6.94 19.39 -7.06
N ALA A 205 7.09 20.71 -6.87
CA ALA A 205 6.61 21.69 -7.84
C ALA A 205 7.37 21.68 -9.18
N ASP A 206 8.51 20.99 -9.28
CA ASP A 206 9.25 20.80 -10.53
C ASP A 206 8.89 19.48 -11.25
N GLY A 207 7.98 18.68 -10.67
CA GLY A 207 7.54 17.40 -11.22
C GLY A 207 8.40 16.20 -10.81
N ASN A 208 9.32 16.36 -9.84
CA ASN A 208 10.16 15.26 -9.36
C ASN A 208 9.49 14.51 -8.21
N LEU A 209 9.71 13.19 -8.12
CA LEU A 209 9.26 12.42 -6.97
C LEU A 209 9.97 12.90 -5.69
N ILE A 210 9.25 12.99 -4.59
CA ILE A 210 9.79 13.40 -3.29
C ILE A 210 10.22 12.11 -2.54
N PRO A 211 11.53 11.81 -2.36
CA PRO A 211 11.99 10.49 -1.87
C PRO A 211 11.83 10.33 -0.36
N ASP A 212 10.88 9.51 0.07
CA ASP A 212 10.34 9.51 1.45
C ASP A 212 10.78 8.35 2.34
N SER A 213 11.66 7.52 1.80
CA SER A 213 12.42 6.48 2.48
C SER A 213 13.86 6.51 1.97
N LEU A 214 14.80 5.94 2.74
CA LEU A 214 16.19 5.81 2.32
C LEU A 214 16.31 5.09 0.97
N SER A 215 15.56 4.01 0.78
CA SER A 215 15.54 3.25 -0.48
C SER A 215 14.99 4.03 -1.67
N ALA A 216 14.17 5.07 -1.45
CA ALA A 216 13.67 5.90 -2.54
C ALA A 216 14.75 6.80 -3.17
N PHE A 217 15.91 6.93 -2.52
CA PHE A 217 17.08 7.59 -3.11
C PHE A 217 17.90 6.65 -4.01
N ALA A 218 17.61 5.35 -4.01
CA ALA A 218 18.27 4.41 -4.92
C ALA A 218 17.93 4.78 -6.37
N ASP A 219 18.95 5.02 -7.19
CA ASP A 219 18.81 5.34 -8.62
C ASP A 219 17.90 6.54 -8.90
N TYR A 220 17.80 7.46 -7.94
CA TYR A 220 16.99 8.67 -8.08
C TYR A 220 17.60 9.62 -9.11
N ALA A 221 16.76 10.19 -9.96
CA ALA A 221 17.13 11.27 -10.87
C ALA A 221 16.03 12.33 -10.88
N GLY A 222 16.40 13.59 -10.71
CA GLY A 222 15.47 14.71 -10.71
C GLY A 222 16.09 15.99 -11.26
N LEU A 223 15.25 16.88 -11.78
CA LEU A 223 15.63 18.18 -12.31
C LEU A 223 14.94 19.29 -11.53
N PHE A 224 15.70 20.04 -10.76
CA PHE A 224 15.19 20.99 -9.80
C PHE A 224 15.43 22.44 -10.23
N SER A 225 14.51 23.31 -9.85
CA SER A 225 14.76 24.75 -9.70
C SER A 225 15.67 25.00 -8.49
N ALA A 226 16.29 26.17 -8.45
CA ALA A 226 17.17 26.54 -7.34
C ALA A 226 16.46 26.59 -5.97
N GLN A 227 15.14 26.78 -5.96
CA GLN A 227 14.36 26.84 -4.72
C GLN A 227 14.04 25.42 -4.21
N ASN A 228 13.56 24.53 -5.09
CA ASN A 228 13.11 23.19 -4.71
C ASN A 228 14.26 22.21 -4.45
N VAL A 229 15.44 22.46 -5.02
CA VAL A 229 16.61 21.64 -4.73
C VAL A 229 16.95 21.68 -3.24
N LEU A 230 16.73 22.80 -2.55
CA LEU A 230 17.01 22.93 -1.12
C LEU A 230 16.17 21.96 -0.28
N ASP A 231 14.89 21.79 -0.60
CA ASP A 231 14.00 20.85 0.11
C ASP A 231 14.47 19.40 -0.10
N PHE A 232 14.90 19.06 -1.32
CA PHE A 232 15.53 17.78 -1.61
C PHE A 232 16.81 17.58 -0.77
N LEU A 233 17.71 18.57 -0.75
CA LEU A 233 18.98 18.49 -0.01
C LEU A 233 18.76 18.33 1.50
N MET A 234 17.81 19.09 2.06
CA MET A 234 17.42 18.95 3.47
C MET A 234 16.92 17.53 3.77
N ARG A 235 16.19 16.93 2.84
CA ARG A 235 15.69 15.57 3.00
C ARG A 235 16.78 14.52 2.90
N ALA A 236 17.69 14.64 1.93
CA ALA A 236 18.86 13.77 1.81
C ALA A 236 19.74 13.83 3.07
N ALA A 237 19.89 15.01 3.67
CA ALA A 237 20.65 15.20 4.92
C ALA A 237 20.03 14.45 6.11
N LEU A 238 18.69 14.34 6.20
CA LEU A 238 18.02 13.57 7.26
C LEU A 238 18.36 12.07 7.20
N TYR A 239 18.68 11.56 6.01
CA TYR A 239 19.12 10.19 5.80
C TYR A 239 20.64 10.02 5.82
N ASN A 240 21.39 11.08 6.17
CA ASN A 240 22.85 11.13 6.11
C ASN A 240 23.41 10.78 4.73
N ILE A 241 22.69 11.12 3.65
CA ILE A 241 23.16 10.85 2.29
C ILE A 241 24.21 11.91 1.92
N PRO A 242 25.47 11.54 1.66
CA PRO A 242 26.48 12.47 1.22
C PRO A 242 26.12 13.07 -0.14
N ILE A 243 26.31 14.39 -0.25
CA ILE A 243 26.00 15.16 -1.46
C ILE A 243 27.28 15.79 -1.98
N THR A 244 27.61 15.50 -3.23
CA THR A 244 28.75 16.09 -3.92
C THR A 244 28.27 17.18 -4.86
N ASP A 245 28.43 18.43 -4.44
CA ASP A 245 27.96 19.60 -5.19
C ASP A 245 29.02 20.09 -6.18
N HIS A 246 28.65 20.18 -7.46
CA HIS A 246 29.45 20.77 -8.53
C HIS A 246 28.83 22.06 -9.08
N SER A 247 27.83 22.63 -8.40
CA SER A 247 27.05 23.75 -8.92
C SER A 247 27.54 25.12 -8.42
N SER A 248 28.03 25.93 -9.37
CA SER A 248 28.26 27.36 -9.18
C SER A 248 27.60 28.14 -10.32
N GLY A 249 26.31 27.91 -10.55
CA GLY A 249 25.58 28.50 -11.67
C GLY A 249 24.11 28.80 -11.34
N SER A 250 23.60 29.90 -11.91
CA SER A 250 22.17 30.24 -11.88
C SER A 250 21.44 29.43 -12.97
N GLY A 251 20.65 28.43 -12.58
CA GLY A 251 19.93 27.58 -13.55
C GLY A 251 19.21 26.41 -12.88
N ARG A 252 18.62 25.52 -13.68
CA ARG A 252 18.11 24.23 -13.18
C ARG A 252 19.29 23.33 -12.84
N VAL A 253 19.09 22.49 -11.84
CA VAL A 253 20.11 21.61 -11.29
C VAL A 253 19.63 20.18 -11.41
N ALA A 254 20.46 19.33 -12.01
CA ALA A 254 20.22 17.89 -12.05
C ALA A 254 20.77 17.26 -10.78
N VAL A 255 19.96 16.43 -10.13
CA VAL A 255 20.40 15.60 -9.02
C VAL A 255 20.27 14.15 -9.43
N VAL A 256 21.35 13.39 -9.24
CA VAL A 256 21.38 11.95 -9.47
C VAL A 256 21.94 11.28 -8.23
N CYS A 257 21.23 10.30 -7.71
CA CYS A 257 21.68 9.49 -6.59
C CYS A 257 21.99 8.07 -7.05
N ILE A 258 23.10 7.54 -6.55
CA ILE A 258 23.59 6.20 -6.85
C ILE A 258 23.80 5.42 -5.56
N THR A 259 23.60 4.11 -5.65
CA THR A 259 23.98 3.17 -4.59
C THR A 259 25.30 2.52 -4.97
N ASP A 260 26.30 2.56 -4.10
CA ASP A 260 27.60 1.94 -4.36
C ASP A 260 27.55 0.41 -4.17
N SER A 261 28.66 -0.28 -4.41
CA SER A 261 28.75 -1.75 -4.25
C SER A 261 28.61 -2.22 -2.80
N ASN A 262 28.74 -1.32 -1.83
CA ASN A 262 28.59 -1.58 -0.39
C ASN A 262 27.18 -1.28 0.11
N GLY A 263 26.28 -0.78 -0.75
CA GLY A 263 24.93 -0.37 -0.39
C GLY A 263 24.84 1.05 0.19
N GLU A 264 25.91 1.85 0.09
CA GLU A 264 25.93 3.24 0.52
C GLU A 264 25.35 4.15 -0.55
N PHE A 265 24.48 5.08 -0.14
CA PHE A 265 23.86 6.05 -1.04
C PHE A 265 24.74 7.30 -1.15
N SER A 266 24.84 7.86 -2.35
CA SER A 266 25.43 9.19 -2.55
C SER A 266 24.71 9.92 -3.66
N CYS A 267 24.58 11.24 -3.54
CA CYS A 267 23.95 12.08 -4.56
C CYS A 267 24.97 13.06 -5.14
N VAL A 268 24.86 13.32 -6.45
CA VAL A 268 25.64 14.30 -7.17
C VAL A 268 24.70 15.38 -7.70
N VAL A 269 25.06 16.63 -7.46
CA VAL A 269 24.31 17.82 -7.85
C VAL A 269 25.11 18.52 -8.94
N SER A 270 24.55 18.62 -10.14
CA SER A 270 25.22 19.18 -11.32
C SER A 270 24.38 20.26 -12.00
N PRO A 271 24.97 21.38 -12.42
CA PRO A 271 24.23 22.37 -13.22
C PRO A 271 23.86 21.77 -14.58
N VAL A 272 22.65 22.07 -15.06
CA VAL A 272 22.24 21.74 -16.43
C VAL A 272 22.62 22.90 -17.35
N LEU A 273 23.49 22.63 -18.33
CA LEU A 273 23.92 23.57 -19.36
C LEU A 273 22.80 23.91 -20.35
#